data_AF-A0A452XMD3-F1
#
_entry.id   AF-A0A452XMD3-F1
#
_cell.length_a   1.000
_cell.length_b   1.000
_cell.length_c   1.000
_cell.angle_alpha   90.00
_cell.angle_beta   90.00
_cell.angle_gamma   90.00
#
_symmetry.space_group_name_H-M   'P 1'
#
loop_
_entity.id
_entity.type
_entity.pdbx_description
1 polymer ?
#
loop_
_entity_poly.entity_id
_entity_poly.type
_entity_poly.pdbx_seq_one_letter_code
_entity_poly.pdbx_strand_id
1 'polypeptide(L)'
;SCLYVGPIETASQEMLEALYRQARDSYYSGQPLIVDDMFDKVELKLRVYGSPSVVKYPRCSLKRQSAYADAEEDHSMFMALSSIWTLLLLFGTSAFLVPSFYTLSLAFGDAFGARSLFSGAKSLDGITRVNHMVLIGLGYLIGYPVASASVGALQGLLTNNVVALKGSCPNCGEQVFAFVKTDKSIKAPHKAECHVCECPLEYRTKVERSLSGPRRSWVYGRVYMVKQGHPRKRRWIKD
;
A
#
# COMPACT_ATOMS: atom_id res chain seq x y z
N SER A 1 -22.67 -7.16 -36.19
CA SER A 1 -23.26 -5.84 -35.85
C SER A 1 -22.40 -5.17 -34.79
N CYS A 2 -22.20 -3.86 -34.85
CA CYS A 2 -21.45 -3.12 -33.84
C CYS A 2 -22.30 -2.97 -32.57
N LEU A 3 -21.74 -3.29 -31.40
CA LEU A 3 -22.42 -3.06 -30.13
C LEU A 3 -22.53 -1.56 -29.90
N TYR A 4 -23.75 -1.02 -29.80
CA TYR A 4 -23.95 0.37 -29.45
C TYR A 4 -23.86 0.53 -27.93
N VAL A 5 -22.71 0.99 -27.46
CA VAL A 5 -22.53 1.47 -26.10
C VAL A 5 -22.75 2.97 -26.17
N GLY A 6 -23.62 3.52 -25.32
CA GLY A 6 -23.85 4.96 -25.22
C GLY A 6 -22.59 5.73 -24.79
N PRO A 7 -22.73 6.90 -24.12
CA PRO A 7 -21.56 7.63 -23.64
C PRO A 7 -20.64 6.75 -22.76
N ILE A 8 -19.35 6.72 -23.09
CA ILE A 8 -18.36 5.87 -22.40
C ILE A 8 -18.40 6.12 -20.89
N GLU A 9 -18.60 7.37 -20.46
CA GLU A 9 -18.61 7.77 -19.04
C GLU A 9 -19.78 7.17 -18.24
N THR A 10 -20.92 6.89 -18.87
CA THR A 10 -22.11 6.34 -18.20
C THR A 10 -22.31 4.84 -18.42
N ALA A 11 -21.52 4.22 -19.30
CA ALA A 11 -21.66 2.81 -19.63
C ALA A 11 -21.30 1.88 -18.45
N SER A 12 -22.04 0.77 -18.33
CA SER A 12 -21.76 -0.30 -17.37
C SER A 12 -20.48 -1.07 -17.73
N GLN A 13 -19.88 -1.71 -16.73
CA GLN A 13 -18.65 -2.48 -16.90
C GLN A 13 -18.78 -3.57 -17.98
N GLU A 14 -19.86 -4.36 -17.95
CA GLU A 14 -20.08 -5.47 -18.89
C GLU A 14 -20.16 -4.99 -20.35
N MET A 15 -20.86 -3.88 -20.60
CA MET A 15 -20.96 -3.29 -21.94
C MET A 15 -19.60 -2.78 -22.44
N LEU A 16 -18.81 -2.17 -21.55
CA LEU A 16 -17.46 -1.73 -21.89
C LEU A 16 -16.50 -2.90 -22.15
N GLU A 17 -16.63 -3.99 -21.42
CA GLU A 17 -15.85 -5.22 -21.67
C GLU A 17 -16.18 -5.82 -23.03
N ALA A 18 -17.48 -5.88 -23.38
CA ALA A 18 -17.92 -6.35 -24.68
C ALA A 18 -17.41 -5.46 -25.82
N LEU A 19 -17.51 -4.14 -25.66
CA LEU A 19 -16.96 -3.17 -26.62
C LEU A 19 -15.44 -3.30 -26.76
N TYR A 20 -14.72 -3.44 -25.64
CA TYR A 20 -13.27 -3.60 -25.64
C TYR A 20 -12.82 -4.87 -26.38
N ARG A 21 -13.51 -6.00 -26.15
CA ARG A 21 -13.23 -7.26 -26.88
C ARG A 21 -13.49 -7.09 -28.38
N GLN A 22 -14.65 -6.54 -28.74
CA GLN A 22 -15.01 -6.32 -30.15
C GLN A 22 -14.02 -5.38 -30.85
N ALA A 23 -13.66 -4.26 -30.22
CA ALA A 23 -12.70 -3.30 -30.73
C ALA A 23 -11.32 -3.94 -30.92
N ARG A 24 -10.85 -4.71 -29.94
CA ARG A 24 -9.57 -5.44 -30.01
C ARG A 24 -9.55 -6.44 -31.17
N ASP A 25 -10.59 -7.23 -31.32
CA ASP A 25 -10.66 -8.25 -32.37
C ASP A 25 -10.73 -7.59 -33.77
N SER A 26 -11.44 -6.47 -33.89
CA SER A 26 -11.50 -5.67 -35.12
C SER A 26 -10.18 -5.01 -35.51
N TYR A 27 -9.39 -4.60 -34.51
CA TYR A 27 -8.05 -4.07 -34.72
C TYR A 27 -7.13 -5.15 -35.29
N TYR A 28 -7.18 -6.37 -34.76
CA TYR A 28 -6.40 -7.50 -35.29
C TYR A 28 -6.88 -7.97 -36.67
N SER A 29 -8.16 -7.79 -37.00
CA SER A 29 -8.67 -8.06 -38.35
C SER A 29 -8.38 -6.95 -39.36
N GLY A 30 -7.72 -5.85 -38.96
CA GLY A 30 -7.35 -4.75 -39.84
C GLY A 30 -8.49 -3.77 -40.18
N GLN A 31 -9.62 -3.86 -39.47
CA GLN A 31 -10.78 -2.97 -39.65
C GLN A 31 -11.16 -2.34 -38.30
N PRO A 32 -10.44 -1.29 -37.85
CA PRO A 32 -10.67 -0.72 -36.52
C PRO A 32 -12.07 -0.07 -36.43
N LEU A 33 -12.84 -0.49 -35.43
CA LEU A 33 -14.19 0.06 -35.17
C LEU A 33 -14.19 1.39 -34.42
N ILE A 34 -13.18 1.61 -33.59
CA ILE A 34 -13.02 2.82 -32.78
C ILE A 34 -11.60 3.36 -32.94
N VAL A 35 -11.45 4.67 -32.76
CA VAL A 35 -10.15 5.36 -32.80
C VAL A 35 -9.33 4.98 -31.56
N ASP A 36 -8.00 4.94 -31.69
CA ASP A 36 -7.05 4.62 -30.61
C ASP A 36 -7.32 5.43 -29.32
N ASP A 37 -7.59 6.73 -29.43
CA ASP A 37 -7.90 7.59 -28.27
C ASP A 37 -9.16 7.15 -27.52
N MET A 38 -10.17 6.64 -28.24
CA MET A 38 -11.38 6.09 -27.62
C MET A 38 -11.10 4.73 -27.00
N PHE A 39 -10.27 3.90 -27.63
CA PHE A 39 -9.84 2.62 -27.07
C PHE A 39 -9.09 2.81 -25.76
N ASP A 40 -8.16 3.78 -25.70
CA ASP A 40 -7.43 4.14 -24.49
C ASP A 40 -8.36 4.60 -23.37
N LYS A 41 -9.40 5.38 -23.68
CA LYS A 41 -10.43 5.79 -22.68
C LYS A 41 -11.22 4.60 -22.14
N VAL A 42 -11.64 3.68 -23.01
CA VAL A 42 -12.34 2.45 -22.60
C VAL A 42 -11.42 1.60 -21.72
N GLU A 43 -10.15 1.46 -22.11
CA GLU A 43 -9.14 0.72 -21.36
C GLU A 43 -8.93 1.34 -19.95
N LEU A 44 -8.78 2.66 -19.87
CA LEU A 44 -8.63 3.37 -18.59
C LEU A 44 -9.86 3.20 -17.70
N LYS A 45 -11.07 3.32 -18.27
CA LYS A 45 -12.30 3.16 -17.49
C LYS A 45 -12.47 1.73 -16.96
N LEU A 46 -12.13 0.72 -17.76
CA LEU A 46 -12.13 -0.68 -17.34
C LEU A 46 -11.08 -0.98 -16.26
N ARG A 47 -9.91 -0.31 -16.28
CA ARG A 47 -8.94 -0.38 -15.18
C ARG A 47 -9.49 0.20 -13.88
N VAL A 48 -10.23 1.32 -13.96
CA VAL A 48 -10.91 1.91 -12.78
C VAL A 48 -11.95 0.95 -12.21
N TYR A 49 -12.66 0.20 -13.07
CA TYR A 49 -13.57 -0.86 -12.62
C TYR A 49 -12.87 -2.13 -12.11
N GLY A 50 -11.56 -2.28 -12.30
CA GLY A 50 -10.83 -3.49 -11.92
C GLY A 50 -11.17 -4.71 -12.79
N SER A 51 -11.52 -4.49 -14.07
CA SER A 51 -11.87 -5.59 -14.99
C SER A 51 -10.64 -6.43 -15.37
N PRO A 52 -10.70 -7.77 -15.26
CA PRO A 52 -9.60 -8.66 -15.67
C PRO A 52 -9.37 -8.63 -17.19
N SER A 53 -10.34 -8.15 -17.99
CA SER A 53 -10.25 -8.11 -19.45
C SER A 53 -9.12 -7.18 -19.95
N VAL A 54 -8.68 -6.22 -19.14
CA VAL A 54 -7.68 -5.21 -19.49
C VAL A 54 -6.29 -5.53 -18.97
N VAL A 55 -6.15 -6.51 -18.06
CA VAL A 55 -4.86 -6.90 -17.50
C VAL A 55 -3.95 -7.43 -18.60
N LYS A 56 -2.84 -6.72 -18.85
CA LYS A 56 -1.84 -7.13 -19.84
C LYS A 56 -0.75 -7.93 -19.13
N TYR A 57 -0.69 -9.22 -19.44
CA TYR A 57 0.45 -10.11 -19.18
C TYR A 57 1.77 -9.57 -19.76
N PRO A 58 2.94 -10.13 -19.39
CA PRO A 58 4.23 -9.63 -19.85
C PRO A 58 4.28 -9.39 -21.36
N ARG A 59 4.48 -8.13 -21.77
CA ARG A 59 4.63 -7.71 -23.17
C ARG A 59 6.04 -7.23 -23.44
N CYS A 60 6.50 -7.43 -24.66
CA CYS A 60 7.74 -6.83 -25.13
C CYS A 60 7.46 -5.44 -25.70
N SER A 61 8.12 -4.40 -25.17
CA SER A 61 8.14 -3.09 -25.81
C SER A 61 9.29 -3.03 -26.79
N LEU A 62 8.99 -3.05 -28.09
CA LEU A 62 9.99 -2.87 -29.17
C LEU A 62 10.73 -1.53 -29.05
N LYS A 63 9.99 -0.44 -28.78
CA LYS A 63 10.56 0.91 -28.63
C LYS A 63 11.59 1.02 -27.50
N ARG A 64 11.35 0.34 -26.38
CA ARG A 64 12.27 0.34 -25.22
C ARG A 64 13.22 -0.85 -25.19
N GLN A 65 13.02 -1.82 -26.08
CA GLN A 65 13.71 -3.11 -26.07
C GLN A 65 13.67 -3.79 -24.69
N SER A 66 12.54 -3.69 -23.99
CA SER A 66 12.37 -4.20 -22.62
C SER A 66 11.00 -4.85 -22.45
N ALA A 67 10.93 -5.94 -21.68
CA ALA A 67 9.67 -6.54 -21.28
C ALA A 67 9.01 -5.73 -20.14
N TYR A 68 7.68 -5.66 -20.14
CA TYR A 68 6.92 -5.00 -19.10
C TYR A 68 5.62 -5.74 -18.80
N ALA A 69 5.12 -5.61 -17.58
CA ALA A 69 3.79 -6.07 -17.19
C ALA A 69 3.02 -4.89 -16.57
N ASP A 70 1.69 -4.92 -16.67
CA ASP A 70 0.88 -3.94 -15.94
C ASP A 70 0.92 -4.23 -14.43
N ALA A 71 0.83 -3.16 -13.63
CA ALA A 71 0.72 -3.23 -12.18
C ALA A 71 -0.50 -2.46 -11.71
N GLU A 72 -1.23 -3.06 -10.79
CA GLU A 72 -2.47 -2.56 -10.23
C GLU A 72 -2.29 -2.23 -8.75
N GLU A 73 -3.16 -1.36 -8.24
CA GLU A 73 -3.17 -1.03 -6.83
C GLU A 73 -3.70 -2.21 -6.01
N ASP A 74 -2.94 -2.62 -5.00
CA ASP A 74 -3.35 -3.68 -4.08
C ASP A 74 -3.81 -3.09 -2.75
N HIS A 75 -5.12 -2.90 -2.62
CA HIS A 75 -5.73 -2.42 -1.39
C HIS A 75 -5.55 -3.41 -0.23
N SER A 76 -5.46 -4.71 -0.49
CA SER A 76 -5.34 -5.72 0.57
C SER A 76 -4.00 -5.60 1.30
N MET A 77 -2.91 -5.42 0.54
CA MET A 77 -1.57 -5.22 1.09
C MET A 77 -1.45 -3.90 1.85
N PHE A 78 -2.06 -2.83 1.33
CA PHE A 78 -2.12 -1.54 2.02
C PHE A 78 -2.87 -1.63 3.36
N MET A 79 -4.02 -2.31 3.37
CA MET A 79 -4.79 -2.54 4.60
C MET A 79 -4.05 -3.43 5.59
N ALA A 80 -3.33 -4.45 5.13
CA ALA A 80 -2.49 -5.28 6.00
C ALA A 80 -1.34 -4.49 6.64
N LEU A 81 -0.68 -3.62 5.87
CA LEU A 81 0.37 -2.75 6.42
C LEU A 81 -0.22 -1.78 7.45
N SER A 82 -1.35 -1.14 7.11
CA SER A 82 -2.06 -0.23 8.01
C SER A 82 -2.52 -0.90 9.31
N SER A 83 -3.04 -2.13 9.22
CA SER A 83 -3.49 -2.88 10.39
C SER A 83 -2.32 -3.27 11.31
N ILE A 84 -1.19 -3.71 10.75
CA ILE A 84 0.03 -4.03 11.53
C ILE A 84 0.50 -2.79 12.30
N TRP A 85 0.61 -1.63 11.64
CA TRP A 85 1.02 -0.39 12.32
C TRP A 85 0.00 0.09 13.36
N THR A 86 -1.29 -0.13 13.11
CA THR A 86 -2.35 0.18 14.09
C THR A 86 -2.23 -0.73 15.32
N LEU A 87 -1.92 -2.01 15.16
CA LEU A 87 -1.69 -2.93 16.27
C LEU A 87 -0.43 -2.55 17.06
N LEU A 88 0.66 -2.17 16.38
CA LEU A 88 1.87 -1.67 17.04
C LEU A 88 1.60 -0.38 17.81
N LEU A 89 0.80 0.53 17.24
CA LEU A 89 0.36 1.74 17.94
C LEU A 89 -0.48 1.41 19.17
N LEU A 90 -1.44 0.50 19.06
CA LEU A 90 -2.29 0.06 20.18
C LEU A 90 -1.45 -0.61 21.28
N PHE A 91 -0.48 -1.44 20.90
CA PHE A 91 0.44 -2.07 21.84
C PHE A 91 1.34 -1.03 22.53
N GLY A 92 1.94 -0.10 21.77
CA GLY A 92 2.80 0.94 22.33
C GLY A 92 2.05 1.89 23.27
N THR A 93 0.84 2.29 22.89
CA THR A 93 -0.02 3.15 23.72
C THR A 93 -0.53 2.46 24.96
N SER A 94 -0.95 1.19 24.88
CA SER A 94 -1.40 0.43 26.04
C SER A 94 -0.27 0.18 27.04
N ALA A 95 0.95 -0.12 26.58
CA ALA A 95 2.13 -0.28 27.44
C ALA A 95 2.46 0.98 28.27
N PHE A 96 2.12 2.16 27.75
CA PHE A 96 2.26 3.44 28.44
C PHE A 96 1.05 3.80 29.32
N LEU A 97 -0.17 3.63 28.79
CA LEU A 97 -1.41 4.06 29.45
C LEU A 97 -1.80 3.13 30.60
N VAL A 98 -1.66 1.81 30.46
CA VAL A 98 -2.13 0.85 31.46
C VAL A 98 -1.44 1.03 32.83
N PRO A 99 -0.10 1.12 32.93
CA PRO A 99 0.57 1.39 34.20
C PRO A 99 0.21 2.77 34.78
N SER A 100 0.03 3.77 33.91
CA SER A 100 -0.32 5.13 34.31
C SER A 100 -1.74 5.23 34.88
N PHE A 101 -2.73 4.60 34.23
CA PHE A 101 -4.10 4.55 34.74
C PHE A 101 -4.23 3.70 36.01
N TYR A 102 -3.50 2.58 36.09
CA TYR A 102 -3.52 1.73 37.28
C TYR A 102 -2.99 2.47 38.51
N THR A 103 -1.88 3.19 38.38
CA THR A 103 -1.32 4.01 39.48
C THR A 103 -2.21 5.19 39.84
N LEU A 104 -2.80 5.85 38.84
CA LEU A 104 -3.77 6.92 39.06
C LEU A 104 -4.99 6.40 39.83
N SER A 105 -5.50 5.21 39.49
CA SER A 105 -6.64 4.59 40.18
C SER A 105 -6.34 4.21 41.64
N LEU A 106 -5.12 3.75 41.93
CA LEU A 106 -4.68 3.49 43.31
C LEU A 106 -4.55 4.79 44.11
N ALA A 107 -3.95 5.83 43.53
CA ALA A 107 -3.81 7.13 44.18
C ALA A 107 -5.18 7.80 44.48
N PHE A 108 -6.15 7.66 43.57
CA PHE A 108 -7.51 8.15 43.79
C PHE A 108 -8.32 7.26 44.75
N GLY A 109 -8.10 5.94 44.74
CA GLY A 109 -8.72 5.02 45.70
C GLY A 109 -8.29 5.29 47.15
N ASP A 110 -7.02 5.65 47.34
CA ASP A 110 -6.50 6.11 48.64
C ASP A 110 -7.10 7.47 49.06
N ALA A 111 -7.46 8.34 48.11
CA ALA A 111 -8.08 9.65 48.36
C ALA A 111 -9.59 9.57 48.67
N PHE A 112 -10.32 8.59 48.12
CA PHE A 112 -11.78 8.46 48.28
C PHE A 112 -12.26 7.48 49.37
N GLY A 113 -11.36 6.79 50.08
CA GLY A 113 -11.69 6.18 51.38
C GLY A 113 -11.61 4.65 51.46
N ALA A 114 -10.42 4.08 51.29
CA ALA A 114 -10.11 2.69 51.68
C ALA A 114 -9.07 2.59 52.82
N ARG A 115 -8.82 3.67 53.57
CA ARG A 115 -7.84 3.70 54.68
C ARG A 115 -8.26 2.86 55.90
N SER A 116 -9.49 2.31 55.95
CA SER A 116 -10.05 1.68 57.15
C SER A 116 -9.89 0.16 57.26
N LEU A 117 -9.39 -0.57 56.26
CA LEU A 117 -9.43 -2.05 56.29
C LEU A 117 -8.10 -2.81 56.26
N PHE A 118 -6.96 -2.19 55.95
CA PHE A 118 -5.68 -2.93 55.85
C PHE A 118 -4.52 -2.24 56.59
N SER A 119 -4.61 -2.16 57.91
CA SER A 119 -3.50 -1.77 58.80
C SER A 119 -2.54 -2.94 59.09
N GLY A 120 -2.11 -3.70 58.07
CA GLY A 120 -1.42 -4.99 58.28
C GLY A 120 -0.25 -5.37 57.36
N ALA A 121 0.18 -4.57 56.38
CA ALA A 121 1.15 -5.03 55.36
C ALA A 121 2.31 -4.05 55.06
N LYS A 122 2.96 -3.50 56.08
CA LYS A 122 4.01 -2.45 55.92
C LYS A 122 5.27 -2.88 55.14
N SER A 123 5.59 -4.18 55.01
CA SER A 123 6.78 -4.62 54.24
C SER A 123 6.48 -4.96 52.77
N LEU A 124 5.21 -5.26 52.44
CA LEU A 124 4.79 -5.64 51.10
C LEU A 124 4.53 -4.40 50.22
N ASP A 125 4.14 -3.28 50.83
CA ASP A 125 3.91 -1.98 50.19
C ASP A 125 5.14 -1.34 49.54
N GLY A 126 6.36 -1.65 50.04
CA GLY A 126 7.60 -1.10 49.48
C GLY A 126 8.01 -1.81 48.19
N ILE A 127 7.98 -3.15 48.19
CA ILE A 127 8.33 -3.98 47.05
C ILE A 127 7.32 -3.77 45.91
N THR A 128 6.03 -3.68 46.22
CA THR A 128 4.98 -3.38 45.22
C THR A 128 5.13 -1.99 44.61
N ARG A 129 5.47 -0.96 45.40
CA ARG A 129 5.74 0.39 44.86
C ARG A 129 6.97 0.43 43.94
N VAL A 130 8.07 -0.21 44.32
CA VAL A 130 9.28 -0.27 43.47
C VAL A 130 8.99 -1.02 42.18
N ASN A 131 8.28 -2.16 42.25
CA ASN A 131 7.87 -2.91 41.07
C ASN A 131 6.94 -2.09 40.15
N HIS A 132 6.04 -1.28 40.70
CA HIS A 132 5.20 -0.36 39.92
C HIS A 132 6.00 0.72 39.22
N MET A 133 6.95 1.36 39.92
CA MET A 133 7.80 2.39 39.31
C MET A 133 8.70 1.81 38.20
N VAL A 134 9.20 0.59 38.39
CA VAL A 134 9.95 -0.14 37.35
C VAL A 134 9.05 -0.48 36.16
N LEU A 135 7.81 -0.94 36.39
CA LEU A 135 6.86 -1.25 35.32
C LEU A 135 6.48 -0.01 34.50
N ILE A 136 6.31 1.14 35.15
CA ILE A 136 6.09 2.43 34.49
C ILE A 136 7.32 2.82 33.68
N GLY A 137 8.51 2.82 34.31
CA GLY A 137 9.76 3.17 33.63
C GLY A 137 10.00 2.32 32.39
N LEU A 138 9.76 1.01 32.48
CA LEU A 138 9.88 0.07 31.37
C LEU A 138 8.80 0.31 30.29
N GLY A 139 7.55 0.55 30.71
CA GLY A 139 6.43 0.85 29.81
C GLY A 139 6.65 2.15 29.01
N TYR A 140 7.25 3.16 29.62
CA TYR A 140 7.61 4.41 28.93
C TYR A 140 8.79 4.21 27.99
N LEU A 141 9.83 3.50 28.43
CA LEU A 141 11.05 3.29 27.67
C LEU A 141 10.82 2.43 26.42
N ILE A 142 9.87 1.49 26.47
CA ILE A 142 9.51 0.62 25.34
C ILE A 142 8.29 1.15 24.57
N GLY A 143 7.25 1.60 25.25
CA GLY A 143 5.97 1.99 24.64
C GLY A 143 6.05 3.28 23.82
N TYR A 144 6.76 4.30 24.31
CA TYR A 144 6.92 5.58 23.61
C TYR A 144 7.62 5.48 22.24
N PRO A 145 8.79 4.82 22.09
CA PRO A 145 9.42 4.69 20.78
C PRO A 145 8.58 3.88 19.80
N VAL A 146 7.90 2.82 20.27
CA VAL A 146 7.01 2.01 19.42
C VAL A 146 5.81 2.84 18.95
N ALA A 147 5.15 3.58 19.85
CA ALA A 147 4.01 4.42 19.51
C ALA A 147 4.40 5.56 18.55
N SER A 148 5.50 6.27 18.83
CA SER A 148 5.96 7.38 17.98
C SER A 148 6.35 6.93 16.56
N ALA A 149 7.06 5.81 16.44
CA ALA A 149 7.39 5.22 15.14
C ALA A 149 6.12 4.81 14.36
N SER A 150 5.13 4.23 15.06
CA SER A 150 3.87 3.80 14.45
C SER A 150 3.03 4.98 13.95
N VAL A 151 2.99 6.10 14.70
CA VAL A 151 2.34 7.34 14.25
C VAL A 151 3.00 7.89 12.98
N GLY A 152 4.32 7.91 12.92
CA GLY A 152 5.05 8.36 11.72
C GLY A 152 4.75 7.49 10.49
N ALA A 153 4.70 6.17 10.66
CA ALA A 153 4.35 5.24 9.59
C ALA A 153 2.89 5.41 9.12
N LEU A 154 1.94 5.51 10.06
CA LEU A 154 0.52 5.72 9.73
C LEU A 154 0.29 7.08 9.07
N GLN A 155 0.98 8.14 9.49
CA GLN A 155 0.92 9.45 8.84
C GLN A 155 1.39 9.37 7.37
N GLY A 156 2.42 8.56 7.09
CA GLY A 156 2.88 8.30 5.72
C GLY A 156 1.84 7.58 4.86
N LEU A 157 1.07 6.66 5.44
CA LEU A 157 -0.03 5.95 4.75
C LEU A 157 -1.25 6.86 4.55
N LEU A 158 -1.64 7.62 5.58
CA LEU A 158 -2.78 8.55 5.56
C LEU A 158 -2.61 9.70 4.58
N THR A 159 -1.37 10.13 4.34
CA THR A 159 -1.08 11.20 3.37
C THR A 159 -1.27 10.78 1.91
N ASN A 160 -1.71 9.54 1.61
CA ASN A 160 -1.88 8.99 0.25
C ASN A 160 -0.63 9.13 -0.62
N ASN A 161 0.53 9.25 0.01
CA ASN A 161 1.80 9.46 -0.65
C ASN A 161 2.46 8.14 -1.05
N VAL A 162 1.96 7.01 -0.54
CA VAL A 162 2.49 5.67 -0.79
C VAL A 162 1.35 4.77 -1.24
N VAL A 163 1.54 4.11 -2.38
CA VAL A 163 0.58 3.13 -2.92
C VAL A 163 1.29 1.79 -3.05
N ALA A 164 0.61 0.72 -2.65
CA ALA A 164 1.06 -0.64 -2.86
C ALA A 164 0.68 -1.07 -4.28
N LEU A 165 1.66 -1.44 -5.09
CA LEU A 165 1.44 -1.95 -6.43
C LEU A 165 1.74 -3.44 -6.49
N LYS A 166 0.85 -4.17 -7.13
CA LYS A 166 0.98 -5.58 -7.47
C LYS A 166 1.12 -5.72 -8.98
N GLY A 167 2.13 -6.45 -9.43
CA GLY A 167 2.33 -6.75 -10.85
C GLY A 167 2.91 -8.15 -11.03
N SER A 168 3.10 -8.56 -12.29
CA SER A 168 3.79 -9.81 -12.61
C SER A 168 5.23 -9.53 -13.06
N CYS A 169 6.18 -10.38 -12.68
CA CYS A 169 7.55 -10.30 -13.16
C CYS A 169 7.60 -10.58 -14.66
N PRO A 170 8.20 -9.70 -15.49
CA PRO A 170 8.28 -9.95 -16.93
C PRO A 170 9.20 -11.11 -17.33
N ASN A 171 10.04 -11.61 -16.41
CA ASN A 171 10.96 -12.72 -16.65
C ASN A 171 10.36 -14.09 -16.25
N CYS A 172 9.99 -14.25 -14.98
CA CYS A 172 9.48 -15.53 -14.46
C CYS A 172 7.95 -15.61 -14.33
N GLY A 173 7.22 -14.50 -14.51
CA GLY A 173 5.76 -14.48 -14.34
C GLY A 173 5.27 -14.40 -12.89
N GLU A 174 6.17 -14.45 -11.90
CA GLU A 174 5.82 -14.43 -10.48
C GLU A 174 5.21 -13.09 -10.02
N GLN A 175 4.33 -13.11 -9.02
CA GLN A 175 3.71 -11.89 -8.48
C GLN A 175 4.72 -11.07 -7.68
N VAL A 176 4.90 -9.80 -8.05
CA VAL A 176 5.86 -8.88 -7.43
C VAL A 176 5.14 -7.65 -6.87
N PHE A 177 5.57 -7.24 -5.69
CA PHE A 177 4.95 -6.16 -4.92
C PHE A 177 5.96 -5.05 -4.65
N ALA A 178 5.52 -3.80 -4.74
CA ALA A 178 6.34 -2.65 -4.36
C ALA A 178 5.49 -1.51 -3.81
N PHE A 179 6.01 -0.85 -2.77
CA PHE A 179 5.44 0.39 -2.25
C PHE A 179 6.05 1.57 -3.00
N VAL A 180 5.26 2.26 -3.80
CA VAL A 180 5.73 3.36 -4.65
C VAL A 180 5.20 4.69 -4.12
N LYS A 181 6.09 5.68 -4.02
CA LYS A 181 5.71 7.04 -3.66
C LYS A 181 5.08 7.77 -4.85
N THR A 182 3.87 8.30 -4.69
CA THR A 182 3.11 8.98 -5.76
C THR A 182 3.76 10.27 -6.22
N ASP A 183 4.35 11.05 -5.30
CA ASP A 183 4.96 12.36 -5.60
C ASP A 183 6.30 12.28 -6.34
N LYS A 184 7.05 11.18 -6.18
CA LYS A 184 8.41 11.03 -6.71
C LYS A 184 8.49 10.17 -7.97
N SER A 185 7.44 9.41 -8.30
CA SER A 185 7.48 8.39 -9.36
C SER A 185 7.75 8.95 -10.75
N ILE A 186 7.37 10.20 -11.02
CA ILE A 186 7.60 10.85 -12.32
C ILE A 186 9.10 11.19 -12.52
N LYS A 187 9.81 11.55 -11.44
CA LYS A 187 11.22 11.99 -11.50
C LYS A 187 12.21 10.88 -11.18
N ALA A 188 11.83 9.92 -10.35
CA ALA A 188 12.66 8.79 -9.96
C ALA A 188 11.79 7.52 -9.87
N PRO A 189 11.91 6.59 -10.82
CA PRO A 189 11.14 5.36 -10.79
C PRO A 189 11.62 4.45 -9.65
N HIS A 190 10.69 3.76 -9.00
CA HIS A 190 11.01 2.88 -7.89
C HIS A 190 11.66 1.60 -8.42
N LYS A 191 12.84 1.25 -7.90
CA LYS A 191 13.56 0.04 -8.28
C LYS A 191 13.39 -1.02 -7.22
N ALA A 192 13.13 -2.25 -7.64
CA ALA A 192 13.09 -3.40 -6.76
C ALA A 192 13.63 -4.61 -7.53
N GLU A 193 13.84 -5.73 -6.84
CA GLU A 193 14.26 -6.98 -7.45
C GLU A 193 13.15 -8.02 -7.32
N CYS A 194 13.04 -8.91 -8.29
CA CYS A 194 12.12 -10.03 -8.18
C CYS A 194 12.60 -10.99 -7.08
N HIS A 195 11.72 -11.38 -6.17
CA HIS A 195 12.06 -12.27 -5.06
C HIS A 195 12.37 -13.72 -5.47
N VAL A 196 12.01 -14.14 -6.70
CA VAL A 196 12.30 -15.48 -7.24
C VAL A 196 13.49 -15.47 -8.19
N CYS A 197 13.49 -14.59 -9.19
CA CYS A 197 14.51 -14.60 -10.24
C CYS A 197 15.57 -13.51 -10.11
N GLU A 198 15.51 -12.69 -9.06
CA GLU A 198 16.47 -11.60 -8.75
C GLU A 198 16.67 -10.60 -9.90
N CYS A 199 15.75 -10.58 -10.87
CA CYS A 199 15.82 -9.64 -11.98
C CYS A 199 15.46 -8.23 -11.49
N PRO A 200 16.20 -7.19 -11.90
CA PRO A 200 15.92 -5.83 -11.49
C PRO A 200 14.71 -5.31 -12.24
N LEU A 201 13.76 -4.80 -11.46
CA LEU A 201 12.49 -4.29 -11.89
C LEU A 201 12.40 -2.79 -11.61
N GLU A 202 11.78 -2.08 -12.55
CA GLU A 202 11.52 -0.65 -12.44
C GLU A 202 10.01 -0.41 -12.50
N TYR A 203 9.46 0.10 -11.41
CA TYR A 203 8.06 0.45 -11.27
C TYR A 203 7.86 1.90 -11.70
N ARG A 204 6.98 2.11 -12.68
CA ARG A 204 6.53 3.44 -13.11
C ARG A 204 5.04 3.56 -12.87
N THR A 205 4.64 4.54 -12.08
CA THR A 205 3.23 4.85 -11.87
C THR A 205 2.79 6.02 -12.72
N LYS A 206 1.50 6.01 -13.04
CA LYS A 206 0.76 7.15 -13.58
C LYS A 206 -0.38 7.41 -12.62
N VAL A 207 -0.46 8.66 -12.17
CA VAL A 207 -1.52 9.13 -11.28
C VAL A 207 -2.56 9.80 -12.14
N GLU A 208 -3.78 9.29 -12.09
CA GLU A 208 -4.92 9.87 -12.76
C GLU A 208 -5.84 10.50 -11.73
N ARG A 209 -6.27 11.73 -12.00
CA ARG A 209 -7.20 12.45 -11.13
C ARG A 209 -8.60 12.18 -11.64
N SER A 210 -9.45 11.57 -10.81
CA SER A 210 -10.87 11.46 -11.15
C SER A 210 -11.48 12.87 -11.21
N LEU A 211 -12.29 13.12 -12.26
CA LEU A 211 -12.98 14.38 -12.47
C LEU A 211 -14.33 14.46 -11.72
N SER A 212 -14.78 13.34 -11.14
CA SER A 212 -16.16 13.11 -10.69
C SER A 212 -16.24 12.65 -9.21
N GLY A 213 -15.73 13.45 -8.28
CA GLY A 213 -15.91 13.22 -6.83
C GLY A 213 -14.74 13.68 -5.98
N PRO A 214 -14.87 13.71 -4.63
CA PRO A 214 -13.88 14.32 -3.75
C PRO A 214 -12.54 13.58 -3.85
N ARG A 215 -11.61 14.19 -4.61
CA ARG A 215 -10.14 14.03 -4.52
C ARG A 215 -9.59 12.59 -4.46
N ARG A 216 -10.29 11.58 -5.00
CA ARG A 216 -9.73 10.24 -5.18
C ARG A 216 -8.89 10.21 -6.46
N SER A 217 -7.59 10.45 -6.31
CA SER A 217 -6.60 10.07 -7.31
C SER A 217 -6.50 8.55 -7.33
N TRP A 218 -6.60 7.94 -8.50
CA TRP A 218 -6.31 6.52 -8.66
C TRP A 218 -4.93 6.39 -9.33
N VAL A 219 -4.23 5.30 -9.00
CA VAL A 219 -2.85 5.11 -9.47
C VAL A 219 -2.78 3.77 -10.17
N TYR A 220 -2.25 3.78 -11.39
CA TYR A 220 -1.90 2.54 -12.09
C TYR A 220 -0.42 2.54 -12.41
N GLY A 221 0.15 1.35 -12.52
CA GLY A 221 1.57 1.17 -12.73
C GLY A 221 1.90 0.27 -13.91
N ARG A 222 3.18 0.29 -14.26
CA ARG A 222 3.83 -0.74 -15.09
C ARG A 222 5.15 -1.12 -14.45
N VAL A 223 5.43 -2.42 -14.47
CA VAL A 223 6.72 -2.99 -14.06
C VAL A 223 7.53 -3.26 -15.31
N TYR A 224 8.70 -2.65 -15.42
CA TYR A 224 9.63 -2.87 -16.51
C TYR A 224 10.78 -3.74 -16.03
N MET A 225 11.19 -4.71 -16.84
CA MET A 225 12.46 -5.40 -16.65
C MET A 225 13.58 -4.49 -17.13
N VAL A 226 14.50 -4.16 -16.22
CA VAL A 226 15.70 -3.39 -16.56
C VAL A 226 16.74 -4.35 -17.10
N LYS A 227 17.29 -4.07 -18.28
CA LYS A 227 18.46 -4.82 -18.77
C LYS A 227 19.61 -4.58 -17.79
N GLN A 228 20.06 -5.64 -17.11
CA GLN A 228 21.30 -5.59 -16.34
C GLN A 228 22.43 -5.25 -17.30
N GLY A 229 22.99 -4.05 -17.18
CA GLY A 229 24.34 -3.81 -17.67
C GLY A 229 25.31 -4.76 -16.95
N HIS A 230 26.47 -4.99 -17.57
CA HIS A 230 27.55 -5.88 -17.12
C HIS A 230 27.67 -5.98 -15.57
N PRO A 231 27.86 -7.19 -14.99
CA PRO A 231 27.75 -7.47 -13.56
C PRO A 231 28.69 -6.67 -12.63
N ARG A 232 29.67 -5.93 -13.17
CA ARG A 232 30.50 -4.97 -12.41
C ARG A 232 29.74 -3.74 -11.87
N LYS A 233 28.50 -3.48 -12.32
CA LYS A 233 27.63 -2.39 -11.79
C LYS A 233 26.56 -2.86 -10.80
N ARG A 234 26.68 -4.06 -10.21
CA ARG A 234 25.82 -4.59 -9.13
C ARG A 234 25.94 -3.88 -7.78
N ARG A 235 26.55 -2.69 -7.73
CA ARG A 235 26.81 -2.00 -6.46
C ARG A 235 25.79 -0.89 -6.23
N TRP A 236 24.50 -1.19 -6.24
CA TRP A 236 23.48 -0.18 -5.92
C TRP A 236 22.27 -0.80 -5.22
N ILE A 237 22.30 -0.73 -3.88
CA ILE A 237 21.24 -0.42 -2.90
C ILE A 237 21.81 -0.86 -1.54
N LYS A 238 22.60 0.02 -0.96
CA LYS A 238 22.84 0.12 0.49
C LYS A 238 22.92 1.62 0.78
N ASP A 239 21.79 2.29 0.68
CA ASP A 239 21.52 3.62 1.24
C ASP A 239 20.06 3.65 1.66
#